data_AF-A0A640W1L1-F1
#
_entry.id   AF-A0A640W1L1-F1
#
_cell.length_a   1.000
_cell.length_b   1.000
_cell.length_c   1.000
_cell.angle_alpha   90.00
_cell.angle_beta   90.00
_cell.angle_gamma   90.00
#
_symmetry.space_group_name_H-M   'P 1'
#
loop_
_entity.id
_entity.type
_entity.pdbx_description
1 polymer ?
#
loop_
_entity_poly.entity_id
_entity_poly.type
_entity_poly.pdbx_seq_one_letter_code
_entity_poly.pdbx_strand_id
1 'polypeptide(L)'
;MIFVASLLYFIWLILVAANEFFWSYDLYLSFKGWSIIGSVIYAAFIIIEILLYITAPREEEEEIKIVSEAIKKIVCSNCKTVFTIRDTGVRPLKYKCPNCGMEGVLRGKSVKGKRISVQCDKCGNEFEIFDTGERPLIYRCPVCHYQGEVS
;
A
#
# COMPACT_ATOMS: atom_id res chain seq x y z
N MET A 1 -6.52 -19.50 23.90
CA MET A 1 -7.41 -20.05 24.96
C MET A 1 -6.62 -20.53 26.18
N ILE A 2 -5.31 -20.75 26.04
CA ILE A 2 -4.36 -21.09 27.11
C ILE A 2 -4.53 -20.29 28.41
N PHE A 3 -4.71 -18.96 28.36
CA PHE A 3 -4.77 -18.15 29.58
C PHE A 3 -5.94 -18.54 30.51
N VAL A 4 -7.11 -18.86 29.93
CA VAL A 4 -8.27 -19.27 30.72
C VAL A 4 -8.06 -20.68 31.27
N ALA A 5 -7.47 -21.58 30.46
CA ALA A 5 -7.15 -22.95 30.89
C ALA A 5 -6.09 -22.99 32.00
N SER A 6 -5.05 -22.15 31.92
CA SER A 6 -4.00 -22.05 32.94
C SER A 6 -4.55 -21.47 34.25
N LEU A 7 -5.42 -20.47 34.17
CA LEU A 7 -6.06 -19.86 35.35
C LEU A 7 -6.99 -20.85 36.07
N LEU A 8 -7.80 -21.60 35.32
CA LEU A 8 -8.65 -22.65 35.91
C LEU A 8 -7.84 -23.79 36.53
N TYR A 9 -6.76 -24.22 35.87
CA TYR A 9 -5.87 -25.24 36.43
C TYR A 9 -5.17 -24.78 37.71
N PHE A 10 -4.73 -23.52 37.74
CA PHE A 10 -4.12 -22.93 38.94
C PHE A 10 -5.10 -22.83 40.11
N ILE A 11 -6.34 -22.40 39.85
CA ILE A 11 -7.41 -22.39 40.85
C ILE A 11 -7.68 -23.80 41.37
N TRP A 12 -7.73 -24.80 40.47
CA TRP A 12 -7.89 -26.20 40.86
C TRP A 12 -6.77 -26.70 41.79
N LEU A 13 -5.51 -26.40 41.48
CA LEU A 13 -4.38 -26.76 42.36
C LEU A 13 -4.48 -26.12 43.74
N ILE A 14 -4.91 -24.85 43.82
CA ILE A 14 -5.14 -24.17 45.11
C ILE A 14 -6.24 -24.87 45.91
N LEU A 15 -7.34 -25.26 45.27
CA LEU A 15 -8.44 -25.96 45.92
C LEU A 15 -8.02 -27.34 46.44
N VAL A 16 -7.28 -28.11 45.63
CA VAL A 16 -6.75 -29.42 46.05
C VAL A 16 -5.77 -29.28 47.21
N ALA A 17 -4.85 -28.31 47.13
CA ALA A 17 -3.90 -28.04 48.21
C ALA A 17 -4.59 -27.58 49.50
N ALA A 18 -5.57 -26.67 49.40
CA ALA A 18 -6.35 -26.22 50.54
C ALA A 18 -7.17 -27.36 51.16
N ASN A 19 -7.72 -28.25 50.34
CA ASN A 19 -8.48 -29.40 50.83
C ASN A 19 -7.60 -30.39 51.61
N GLU A 20 -6.42 -30.72 51.09
CA GLU A 20 -5.48 -31.58 51.81
C GLU A 20 -4.95 -30.92 53.10
N PHE A 21 -4.72 -29.59 53.08
CA PHE A 21 -4.14 -28.87 54.22
C PHE A 21 -5.14 -28.55 55.33
N PHE A 22 -6.36 -28.11 55.00
CA PHE A 22 -7.33 -27.62 55.98
C PHE A 22 -8.37 -28.67 56.38
N TRP A 23 -8.73 -29.59 55.48
CA TRP A 23 -9.87 -30.49 55.69
C TRP A 23 -9.50 -31.97 55.77
N SER A 24 -8.26 -32.34 55.42
CA SER A 24 -7.72 -33.71 55.51
C SER A 24 -8.63 -34.81 54.94
N TYR A 25 -9.47 -34.47 53.95
CA TYR A 25 -10.22 -35.46 53.21
C TYR A 25 -9.29 -36.21 52.27
N ASP A 26 -9.31 -37.55 52.33
CA ASP A 26 -8.57 -38.39 51.40
C ASP A 26 -9.15 -38.26 49.99
N LEU A 27 -8.50 -37.44 49.16
CA LEU A 27 -8.75 -37.41 47.73
C LEU A 27 -8.17 -38.67 47.08
N TYR A 28 -8.82 -39.13 46.01
CA TYR A 28 -8.45 -40.36 45.29
C TYR A 28 -6.99 -40.36 44.77
N LEU A 29 -6.42 -39.17 44.54
CA LEU A 29 -5.00 -38.96 44.31
C LEU A 29 -4.49 -37.83 45.19
N SER A 30 -3.26 -37.99 45.70
CA SER A 30 -2.55 -36.90 46.39
C SER A 30 -2.35 -35.68 45.50
N PHE A 31 -2.13 -34.51 46.11
CA PHE A 31 -1.78 -33.27 45.42
C PHE A 31 -0.60 -33.46 44.45
N LYS A 32 0.39 -34.27 44.83
CA LYS A 32 1.52 -34.61 43.96
C LYS A 32 1.06 -35.32 42.68
N GLY A 33 0.12 -36.27 42.79
CA GLY A 33 -0.46 -36.96 41.64
C GLY A 33 -1.23 -36.02 40.73
N TRP A 34 -2.10 -35.17 41.30
CA TRP A 34 -2.85 -34.17 40.54
C TRP A 34 -1.96 -33.14 39.84
N SER A 35 -0.89 -32.69 40.52
CA SER A 35 0.09 -31.75 39.95
C SER A 35 0.86 -32.35 38.77
N ILE A 36 1.24 -33.63 38.84
CA ILE A 36 1.90 -34.32 37.72
C ILE A 36 0.94 -34.47 36.55
N ILE A 37 -0.28 -34.99 36.77
CA ILE A 37 -1.28 -35.22 35.72
C ILE A 37 -1.61 -33.91 35.01
N GLY A 38 -1.90 -32.85 35.78
CA GLY A 38 -2.25 -31.57 35.21
C GLY A 38 -1.10 -30.88 34.48
N SER A 39 0.15 -31.07 34.93
CA SER A 39 1.33 -30.56 34.21
C SER A 39 1.50 -31.24 32.84
N VAL A 40 1.25 -32.54 32.75
CA VAL A 40 1.29 -33.29 31.48
C VAL A 40 0.18 -32.82 30.53
N ILE A 41 -1.04 -32.67 31.05
CA ILE A 41 -2.19 -32.18 30.26
C ILE A 41 -1.91 -30.76 29.75
N TYR A 42 -1.38 -29.88 30.61
CA TYR A 42 -1.05 -28.51 30.22
C TYR A 42 0.03 -28.45 29.13
N ALA A 43 1.08 -29.27 29.24
CA ALA A 43 2.10 -29.38 28.20
C ALA A 43 1.50 -29.85 26.85
N ALA A 44 0.57 -30.81 26.88
CA ALA A 44 -0.12 -31.27 25.68
C ALA A 44 -0.96 -30.15 25.04
N PHE A 45 -1.67 -29.33 25.83
CA PHE A 45 -2.43 -28.18 25.32
C PHE A 45 -1.53 -27.14 24.63
N ILE A 46 -0.36 -26.84 25.20
CA ILE A 46 0.62 -25.93 24.57
C ILE A 46 1.08 -26.49 23.22
N ILE A 47 1.43 -27.78 23.18
CA ILE A 47 1.86 -28.43 21.94
C ILE A 47 0.76 -28.35 20.87
N ILE A 48 -0.51 -28.59 21.26
CA ILE A 48 -1.65 -28.49 20.35
C ILE A 48 -1.82 -27.05 19.83
N GLU A 49 -1.79 -26.02 20.68
CA GLU A 49 -1.90 -24.62 20.20
C GLU A 49 -0.72 -24.24 19.29
N ILE A 50 0.51 -24.70 19.57
CA ILE A 50 1.66 -24.47 18.68
C ILE A 50 1.43 -25.14 17.33
N LEU A 51 0.96 -26.39 17.32
CA LEU A 51 0.64 -27.10 16.08
C LEU A 51 -0.45 -26.37 15.30
N LEU A 52 -1.52 -25.93 15.97
CA LEU A 52 -2.58 -25.14 15.36
C LEU A 52 -2.09 -23.80 14.81
N TYR A 53 -1.17 -23.14 15.50
CA TYR A 53 -0.58 -21.89 15.02
C TYR A 53 0.31 -22.10 13.79
N ILE A 54 1.05 -23.21 13.73
CA ILE A 54 1.91 -23.54 12.60
C ILE A 54 1.07 -24.02 11.39
N THR A 55 0.00 -24.77 11.64
CA THR A 55 -0.89 -25.26 10.57
C THR A 55 -1.95 -24.25 10.16
N ALA A 56 -2.18 -23.22 10.98
CA ALA A 56 -3.02 -22.10 10.59
C ALA A 56 -2.46 -21.51 9.29
N PRO A 57 -3.27 -21.48 8.21
CA PRO A 57 -2.85 -20.80 7.00
C PRO A 57 -2.54 -19.35 7.40
N ARG A 58 -1.32 -18.89 7.13
CA ARG A 58 -1.05 -17.45 7.16
C ARG A 58 -2.04 -16.84 6.18
N GLU A 59 -2.97 -16.04 6.69
CA GLU A 59 -3.65 -15.07 5.86
C GLU A 59 -2.53 -14.24 5.25
N GLU A 60 -2.20 -14.52 3.98
CA GLU A 60 -1.47 -13.58 3.17
C GLU A 60 -2.31 -12.32 3.26
N GLU A 61 -1.79 -11.30 3.96
CA GLU A 61 -2.33 -9.95 3.85
C GLU A 61 -2.48 -9.73 2.36
N GLU A 62 -3.72 -9.71 1.88
CA GLU A 62 -3.99 -9.35 0.50
C GLU A 62 -3.34 -7.99 0.37
N GLU A 63 -2.15 -7.94 -0.24
CA GLU A 63 -1.54 -6.71 -0.65
C GLU A 63 -2.62 -6.06 -1.49
N ILE A 64 -3.30 -5.08 -0.91
CA ILE A 64 -4.17 -4.19 -1.64
C ILE A 64 -3.20 -3.63 -2.66
N LYS A 65 -3.24 -4.19 -3.87
CA LYS A 65 -2.73 -3.56 -5.06
C LYS A 65 -3.56 -2.31 -5.15
N ILE A 66 -3.10 -1.28 -4.44
CA ILE A 66 -3.28 0.10 -4.83
C ILE A 66 -2.71 0.03 -6.24
N VAL A 67 -3.60 -0.16 -7.22
CA VAL A 67 -3.31 0.05 -8.62
C VAL A 67 -2.73 1.43 -8.60
N SER A 68 -1.40 1.49 -8.59
CA SER A 68 -0.69 2.72 -8.31
C SER A 68 -1.24 3.66 -9.34
N GLU A 69 -1.92 4.72 -8.88
CA GLU A 69 -2.35 5.80 -9.74
C GLU A 69 -1.05 6.30 -10.36
N ALA A 70 -0.68 5.75 -11.50
CA ALA A 70 0.62 5.97 -12.09
C ALA A 70 0.54 7.38 -12.64
N ILE A 71 1.06 8.33 -11.86
CA ILE A 71 1.12 9.73 -12.26
C ILE A 71 2.05 9.78 -13.47
N LYS A 72 1.47 9.96 -14.66
CA LYS A 72 2.20 10.02 -15.92
C LYS A 72 2.39 11.46 -16.33
N LYS A 73 3.65 11.82 -16.60
CA LYS A 73 4.03 13.11 -17.18
C LYS A 73 3.88 13.04 -18.70
N ILE A 74 3.13 13.97 -19.27
CA ILE A 74 2.78 14.01 -20.69
C ILE A 74 3.05 15.38 -21.28
N VAL A 75 3.25 15.42 -22.59
CA VAL A 75 3.49 16.65 -23.36
C VAL A 75 2.30 16.85 -24.29
N CYS A 76 1.69 18.03 -24.26
CA CYS A 76 0.62 18.37 -25.20
C CYS A 76 1.17 18.41 -26.63
N SER A 77 0.53 17.73 -27.58
CA SER A 77 0.93 17.78 -29.00
C SER A 77 0.79 19.17 -29.63
N ASN A 78 -0.16 19.98 -29.14
CA ASN A 78 -0.48 21.28 -29.72
C ASN A 78 0.36 22.43 -29.16
N CYS A 79 0.43 22.58 -27.83
CA CYS A 79 1.14 23.71 -27.20
C CYS A 79 2.47 23.34 -26.54
N LYS A 80 2.88 22.07 -26.62
CA LYS A 80 4.10 21.50 -26.02
C LYS A 80 4.24 21.71 -24.51
N THR A 81 3.18 22.14 -23.83
CA THR A 81 3.12 22.22 -22.37
C THR A 81 3.23 20.84 -21.75
N VAL A 82 4.04 20.75 -20.70
CA VAL A 82 4.28 19.53 -19.95
C VAL A 82 3.43 19.52 -18.68
N PHE A 83 2.63 18.47 -18.47
CA PHE A 83 1.76 18.34 -17.32
C PHE A 83 1.60 16.87 -16.91
N THR A 84 1.05 16.62 -15.72
CA THR A 84 0.84 15.28 -15.18
C THR A 84 -0.64 14.89 -15.25
N ILE A 85 -0.90 13.62 -15.51
CA ILE A 85 -2.24 13.03 -15.46
C ILE A 85 -2.23 11.73 -14.65
N ARG A 86 -3.38 11.36 -14.08
CA ARG A 86 -3.56 10.08 -13.41
C ARG A 86 -3.96 9.01 -14.43
N ASP A 87 -3.23 7.88 -14.45
CA ASP A 87 -3.60 6.74 -15.29
C ASP A 87 -4.72 5.95 -14.62
N THR A 88 -5.94 6.07 -15.14
CA THR A 88 -7.13 5.38 -14.62
C THR A 88 -7.19 3.90 -15.01
N GLY A 89 -6.20 3.39 -15.78
CA GLY A 89 -6.18 2.02 -16.29
C GLY A 89 -7.11 1.78 -17.49
N VAL A 90 -8.06 2.67 -17.75
CA VAL A 90 -8.99 2.57 -18.89
C VAL A 90 -8.31 3.11 -20.17
N ARG A 91 -8.50 2.39 -21.29
CA ARG A 91 -7.98 2.75 -22.61
C ARG A 91 -9.15 2.95 -23.60
N PRO A 92 -9.10 3.96 -24.48
CA PRO A 92 -8.07 4.98 -24.64
C PRO A 92 -8.04 6.00 -23.49
N LEU A 93 -6.84 6.35 -23.00
CA LEU A 93 -6.69 7.34 -21.94
C LEU A 93 -6.77 8.75 -22.54
N LYS A 94 -7.93 9.39 -22.33
CA LYS A 94 -8.22 10.75 -22.79
C LYS A 94 -7.70 11.78 -21.78
N TYR A 95 -7.21 12.92 -22.27
CA TYR A 95 -6.78 14.03 -21.42
C TYR A 95 -7.19 15.38 -22.04
N LYS A 96 -7.29 16.42 -21.21
CA LYS A 96 -7.49 17.81 -21.64
C LYS A 96 -6.29 18.65 -21.21
N CYS A 97 -5.68 19.40 -22.13
CA CYS A 97 -4.51 20.21 -21.80
C CYS A 97 -4.91 21.42 -20.93
N PRO A 98 -4.27 21.66 -19.77
CA PRO A 98 -4.59 22.80 -18.90
C PRO A 98 -4.20 24.15 -19.50
N ASN A 99 -3.28 24.19 -20.46
CA ASN A 99 -2.85 25.44 -21.10
C ASN A 99 -3.72 25.80 -22.32
N CYS A 100 -3.85 24.90 -23.30
CA CYS A 100 -4.57 25.21 -24.54
C CYS A 100 -6.02 24.70 -24.60
N GLY A 101 -6.46 23.93 -23.61
CA GLY A 101 -7.82 23.38 -23.55
C GLY A 101 -8.11 22.23 -24.53
N MET A 102 -7.15 21.85 -25.38
CA MET A 102 -7.33 20.81 -26.39
C MET A 102 -7.38 19.41 -25.76
N GLU A 103 -8.27 18.57 -26.29
CA GLU A 103 -8.38 17.17 -25.91
C GLU A 103 -7.40 16.30 -26.71
N GLY A 104 -6.82 15.31 -26.05
CA GLY A 104 -5.87 14.38 -26.65
C GLY A 104 -6.04 12.96 -26.12
N VAL A 105 -5.48 12.00 -26.84
CA VAL A 105 -5.47 10.58 -26.46
C VAL A 105 -4.03 10.11 -26.28
N LEU A 106 -3.73 9.49 -25.15
CA LEU A 106 -2.42 8.89 -24.92
C LEU A 106 -2.32 7.53 -25.60
N ARG A 107 -1.41 7.45 -26.58
CA ARG A 107 -1.11 6.24 -27.35
C ARG A 107 0.15 5.50 -26.88
N GLY A 108 0.67 5.80 -25.69
CA GLY A 108 1.85 5.14 -25.13
C GLY A 108 3.18 5.43 -25.85
N LYS A 109 3.24 6.43 -26.73
CA LYS A 109 4.48 6.82 -27.41
C LYS A 109 5.36 7.65 -26.47
N SER A 110 6.54 7.15 -26.14
CA SER A 110 7.59 7.92 -25.45
C SER A 110 8.32 8.80 -26.48
N VAL A 111 8.34 10.11 -26.26
CA VAL A 111 9.05 11.04 -27.14
C VAL A 111 10.34 11.47 -26.46
N LYS A 112 11.48 11.35 -27.16
CA LYS A 112 12.76 11.89 -26.70
C LYS A 112 12.81 13.38 -27.05
N GLY A 113 13.36 14.20 -26.15
CA GLY A 113 13.44 15.64 -26.36
C GLY A 113 14.21 16.33 -25.23
N LYS A 114 14.46 17.63 -25.38
CA LYS A 114 15.14 18.46 -24.39
C LYS A 114 14.22 19.59 -23.93
N ARG A 115 14.37 20.03 -22.68
CA ARG A 115 13.72 21.26 -22.23
C ARG A 115 14.53 22.45 -22.72
N ILE A 116 13.86 23.41 -23.32
CA ILE A 116 14.45 24.68 -23.74
C ILE A 116 13.64 25.82 -23.12
N SER A 117 14.34 26.89 -22.71
CA SER A 117 13.69 28.13 -22.27
C SER A 117 13.38 28.96 -23.51
N VAL A 118 12.15 29.47 -23.61
CA VAL A 118 11.72 30.36 -24.69
C VAL A 118 11.09 31.61 -24.09
N GLN A 119 11.47 32.76 -24.64
CA GLN A 119 10.87 34.04 -24.33
C GLN A 119 9.74 34.33 -25.32
N CYS A 120 8.57 34.73 -24.82
CA CYS A 120 7.44 35.09 -25.68
C CYS A 120 7.67 36.45 -26.35
N ASP A 121 7.60 36.50 -27.69
CA ASP A 121 7.74 37.74 -28.47
C ASP A 121 6.69 38.82 -28.13
N LYS A 122 5.51 38.40 -27.66
CA LYS A 122 4.38 39.31 -27.42
C LYS A 122 4.33 39.90 -26.01
N CYS A 123 4.71 39.12 -24.99
CA CYS A 123 4.58 39.54 -23.59
C CYS A 123 5.87 39.49 -22.79
N GLY A 124 6.99 39.07 -23.41
CA GLY A 124 8.30 38.96 -22.77
C GLY A 124 8.42 37.84 -21.73
N ASN A 125 7.33 37.10 -21.46
CA ASN A 125 7.34 36.01 -20.47
C ASN A 125 8.27 34.88 -20.91
N GLU A 126 9.16 34.47 -20.03
CA GLU A 126 10.07 33.33 -20.20
C GLU A 126 9.44 32.06 -19.61
N PHE A 127 9.48 30.96 -20.36
CA PHE A 127 8.93 29.68 -19.93
C PHE A 127 9.59 28.49 -20.62
N GLU A 128 9.56 27.33 -19.96
CA GLU A 128 10.12 26.09 -20.50
C GLU A 128 9.14 25.40 -21.46
N ILE A 129 9.64 25.00 -22.62
CA ILE A 129 8.95 24.09 -23.56
C ILE A 129 9.78 22.84 -23.82
N PHE A 130 9.12 21.76 -24.26
CA PHE A 130 9.78 20.50 -24.59
C PHE A 130 10.02 20.41 -26.11
N ASP A 131 11.29 20.51 -26.51
CA ASP A 131 11.71 20.36 -27.90
C ASP A 131 11.82 18.88 -28.26
N THR A 132 10.92 18.42 -29.14
CA THR A 132 10.88 17.05 -29.66
C THR A 132 11.81 16.82 -30.86
N GLY A 133 12.53 17.85 -31.32
CA GLY A 133 13.40 17.81 -32.50
C GLY A 133 12.66 17.98 -33.84
N GLU A 134 11.33 18.10 -33.82
CA GLU A 134 10.53 18.42 -34.99
C GLU A 134 10.56 19.94 -35.25
N ARG A 135 10.58 20.35 -36.52
CA ARG A 135 10.58 21.76 -36.95
C ARG A 135 9.49 22.01 -38.01
N PRO A 136 8.83 23.18 -38.02
CA PRO A 136 8.97 24.29 -37.06
C PRO A 136 8.43 23.91 -35.66
N LEU A 137 9.11 24.36 -34.59
CA LEU A 137 8.70 24.07 -33.22
C LEU A 137 7.65 25.10 -32.77
N ILE A 138 6.38 24.74 -32.90
CA ILE A 138 5.25 25.59 -32.51
C ILE A 138 5.05 25.53 -30.99
N TYR A 139 4.90 26.69 -30.36
CA TYR A 139 4.63 26.83 -28.93
C TYR A 139 3.48 27.82 -28.66
N ARG A 140 2.87 27.74 -27.47
CA ARG A 140 1.85 28.71 -27.02
C ARG A 140 2.21 29.27 -25.66
N CYS A 141 2.28 30.59 -25.55
CA CYS A 141 2.61 31.27 -24.31
C CYS A 141 1.55 31.00 -23.22
N PRO A 142 1.94 30.65 -21.98
CA PRO A 142 0.99 30.39 -20.89
C PRO A 142 0.32 31.67 -20.36
N VAL A 143 0.92 32.84 -20.58
CA VAL A 143 0.41 34.12 -20.05
C VAL A 143 -0.53 34.81 -21.04
N CYS A 144 -0.08 35.01 -22.28
CA CYS A 144 -0.85 35.77 -23.28
C CYS A 144 -1.50 34.89 -24.35
N HIS A 145 -1.30 33.57 -24.28
CA HIS A 145 -1.84 32.57 -25.23
C HIS A 145 -1.47 32.81 -26.70
N TYR A 146 -0.49 33.67 -26.97
CA TYR A 146 0.09 33.87 -28.30
C TYR A 146 0.79 32.61 -28.78
N GLN A 147 0.66 32.32 -30.07
CA GLN A 147 1.29 31.19 -30.74
C GLN A 147 2.54 31.69 -31.46
N GLY A 148 3.70 31.14 -31.10
CA GLY A 148 4.98 31.45 -31.72
C GLY A 148 5.62 30.19 -32.30
N GLU A 149 6.66 30.38 -33.08
CA GLU A 149 7.47 29.31 -33.66
C GLU A 149 8.95 29.53 -33.37
N VAL A 150 9.66 28.44 -33.12
CA VAL A 150 11.13 28.42 -33.05
C VAL A 150 11.64 27.63 -34.25
N SER A 151 12.41 28.29 -35.12
CA SER A 151 13.13 27.70 -36.25
C SER A 151 14.37 26.95 -35.79
#